data_AF-A0A0F9JH64-F1
#
_entry.id   AF-A0A0F9JH64-F1
#
_cell.length_a   1.000
_cell.length_b   1.000
_cell.length_c   1.000
_cell.angle_alpha   90.00
_cell.angle_beta   90.00
_cell.angle_gamma   90.00
#
_symmetry.space_group_name_H-M   'P 1'
#
loop_
_entity.id
_entity.type
_entity.pdbx_description
1 polymer ?
#
loop_
_entity_poly.entity_id
_entity_poly.type
_entity_poly.pdbx_seq_one_letter_code
_entity_poly.pdbx_strand_id
1 'polypeptide(L)'
;MIIGIIHVNRKKGRPGQCKRCKETIGVGKAHVVVIVRYGKAQEANFKMKAAQGQAWTKKAGLKYRRLHLKDCLSEWLSFTYLQRTEARREHKGGRPPLPDMSPEEKLTRHRLVRRRAEIIRQIDATDDNIRIVVLADRLLEIQNQMEVPVTPPLKKNMHRKMILSKVQGKINTAKEATNGALLHPTA
;
A
#
# COMPACT_ATOMS: atom_id res chain seq x y z
N MET A 1 13.90 4.33 -14.96
CA MET A 1 12.47 4.23 -14.55
C MET A 1 11.63 3.90 -15.76
N ILE A 2 10.77 2.87 -15.71
CA ILE A 2 9.89 2.57 -16.85
C ILE A 2 8.60 3.37 -16.73
N ILE A 3 8.27 4.17 -17.76
CA ILE A 3 7.05 5.02 -17.79
C ILE A 3 5.83 4.20 -18.20
N GLY A 4 5.98 3.38 -19.25
CA GLY A 4 4.93 2.55 -19.83
C GLY A 4 5.44 1.82 -21.06
N ILE A 5 4.59 0.98 -21.65
CA ILE A 5 4.83 0.35 -22.95
C ILE A 5 4.21 1.23 -24.01
N ILE A 6 5.01 1.64 -25.00
CA ILE A 6 4.60 2.51 -26.10
C ILE A 6 4.17 1.62 -27.26
N HIS A 7 2.95 1.82 -27.74
CA HIS A 7 2.47 1.19 -28.97
C HIS A 7 2.04 2.26 -29.97
N VAL A 8 2.76 2.33 -31.09
CA VAL A 8 2.46 3.26 -32.19
C VAL A 8 1.52 2.56 -33.17
N ASN A 9 0.41 3.21 -33.53
CA ASN A 9 -0.56 2.65 -34.46
C ASN A 9 -1.28 3.75 -35.25
N ARG A 10 -1.94 3.39 -36.35
CA ARG A 10 -2.89 4.28 -37.03
C ARG A 10 -4.29 4.10 -36.45
N LYS A 11 -5.05 5.19 -36.34
CA LYS A 11 -6.40 5.11 -35.79
C LYS A 11 -7.31 4.36 -36.78
N LYS A 12 -7.90 3.26 -36.32
CA LYS A 12 -8.95 2.52 -37.03
C LYS A 12 -10.31 2.76 -36.37
N GLY A 13 -11.39 2.65 -37.15
CA GLY A 13 -12.77 2.83 -36.69
C GLY A 13 -13.07 4.29 -36.35
N ARG A 14 -13.72 4.54 -35.21
CA ARG A 14 -14.11 5.89 -34.79
C ARG A 14 -12.91 6.78 -34.43
N PRO A 15 -12.99 8.11 -34.55
CA PRO A 15 -11.97 9.02 -34.02
C PRO A 15 -11.71 8.77 -32.53
N GLY A 16 -10.49 9.06 -32.06
CA GLY A 16 -10.13 8.96 -30.64
C GLY A 16 -9.77 10.32 -30.09
N GLN A 17 -9.85 10.51 -28.77
CA GLN A 17 -9.40 11.76 -28.15
C GLN A 17 -7.96 11.64 -27.63
N CYS A 18 -7.13 12.65 -27.90
CA CYS A 18 -5.83 12.79 -27.26
C CYS A 18 -5.99 13.16 -25.80
N LYS A 19 -5.30 12.47 -24.90
CA LYS A 19 -5.45 12.72 -23.46
C LYS A 19 -4.68 13.94 -22.97
N ARG A 20 -3.70 14.43 -23.74
CA ARG A 20 -2.91 15.63 -23.46
C ARG A 20 -3.66 16.90 -23.89
N CYS A 21 -3.74 17.17 -25.19
CA CYS A 21 -4.38 18.39 -25.73
C CYS A 21 -5.93 18.34 -25.79
N LYS A 22 -6.56 17.18 -25.53
CA LYS A 22 -8.03 16.96 -25.62
C LYS A 22 -8.60 17.03 -27.04
N GLU A 23 -7.80 17.32 -28.04
CA GLU A 23 -8.22 17.33 -29.43
C GLU A 23 -8.44 15.91 -29.98
N THR A 24 -9.15 15.85 -31.11
CA THR A 24 -9.47 14.62 -31.81
C THR A 24 -8.29 14.11 -32.62
N ILE A 25 -8.08 12.80 -32.56
CA ILE A 25 -7.19 12.01 -33.40
C ILE A 25 -8.08 11.37 -34.46
N GLY A 26 -8.02 11.94 -35.67
CA GLY A 26 -8.77 11.46 -36.82
C GLY A 26 -8.44 10.02 -37.21
N VAL A 27 -9.36 9.39 -37.93
CA VAL A 27 -9.18 8.05 -38.51
C VAL A 27 -8.02 8.10 -39.51
N GLY A 28 -7.21 7.03 -39.58
CA GLY A 28 -6.03 6.94 -40.45
C GLY A 28 -4.79 7.68 -39.92
N LYS A 29 -4.93 8.65 -38.99
CA LYS A 29 -3.79 9.36 -38.41
C LYS A 29 -3.00 8.48 -37.45
N ALA A 30 -1.67 8.65 -37.47
CA ALA A 30 -0.77 7.98 -36.54
C ALA A 30 -0.96 8.53 -35.13
N HIS A 31 -0.95 7.64 -34.14
CA HIS A 31 -1.09 7.97 -32.74
C HIS A 31 -0.33 6.97 -31.88
N VAL A 32 -0.19 7.32 -30.60
CA VAL A 32 0.43 6.46 -29.60
C VAL A 32 -0.56 6.08 -28.53
N VAL A 33 -0.52 4.81 -28.13
CA VAL A 33 -1.15 4.31 -26.91
C VAL A 33 -0.05 3.94 -25.93
N VAL A 34 0.04 4.68 -24.83
CA VAL A 34 0.98 4.37 -23.74
C VAL A 34 0.24 3.56 -22.68
N ILE A 35 0.67 2.32 -22.47
CA ILE A 35 0.17 1.46 -21.39
C ILE A 35 0.95 1.77 -20.12
N VAL A 36 0.33 2.48 -19.19
CA VAL A 36 0.98 2.97 -17.96
C VAL A 36 0.88 2.01 -16.80
N ARG A 37 -0.06 1.06 -16.85
CA ARG A 37 -0.23 0.02 -15.83
C ARG A 37 -0.21 -1.34 -16.53
N TYR A 38 0.82 -2.13 -16.24
CA TYR A 38 1.07 -3.45 -16.80
C TYR A 38 1.71 -4.35 -15.72
N GLY A 39 1.75 -5.67 -15.95
CA GLY A 39 2.35 -6.64 -15.04
C GLY A 39 1.67 -6.70 -13.66
N LYS A 40 2.45 -6.73 -12.57
CA LYS A 40 1.92 -6.85 -11.19
C LYS A 40 0.90 -5.77 -10.83
N ALA A 41 1.12 -4.53 -11.27
CA ALA A 41 0.20 -3.43 -11.00
C ALA A 41 -1.14 -3.59 -11.75
N GLN A 42 -1.12 -4.18 -12.94
CA GLN A 42 -2.34 -4.54 -13.68
C GLN A 42 -3.09 -5.66 -12.96
N GLU A 43 -2.38 -6.71 -12.53
CA GLU A 43 -2.97 -7.85 -11.83
C GLU A 43 -3.64 -7.42 -10.52
N ALA A 44 -2.96 -6.62 -9.70
CA ALA A 44 -3.50 -6.11 -8.44
C ALA A 44 -4.79 -5.29 -8.67
N ASN A 45 -4.82 -4.44 -9.70
CA ASN A 45 -6.02 -3.66 -9.99
C ASN A 45 -7.16 -4.50 -10.57
N PHE A 46 -6.83 -5.52 -11.37
CA PHE A 46 -7.81 -6.48 -11.86
C PHE A 46 -8.47 -7.23 -10.70
N LYS A 47 -7.68 -7.77 -9.75
CA LYS A 47 -8.21 -8.45 -8.55
C LYS A 47 -9.17 -7.56 -7.77
N MET A 48 -8.78 -6.31 -7.51
CA MET A 48 -9.63 -5.34 -6.82
C MET A 48 -10.96 -5.09 -7.55
N LYS A 49 -10.93 -4.87 -8.87
CA LYS A 49 -12.16 -4.62 -9.64
C LYS A 49 -13.03 -5.87 -9.79
N ALA A 50 -12.41 -7.05 -9.90
CA ALA A 50 -13.12 -8.32 -9.97
C ALA A 50 -13.86 -8.61 -8.66
N ALA A 51 -13.23 -8.34 -7.51
CA ALA A 51 -13.87 -8.42 -6.21
C ALA A 51 -15.07 -7.47 -6.06
N GLN A 52 -15.08 -6.36 -6.80
CA GLN A 52 -16.19 -5.40 -6.87
C GLN A 52 -17.23 -5.74 -7.96
N GLY A 53 -17.09 -6.87 -8.66
CA GLY A 53 -17.97 -7.24 -9.78
C GLY A 53 -17.82 -6.39 -11.05
N GLN A 54 -16.86 -5.47 -11.08
CA GLN A 54 -16.68 -4.49 -12.16
C GLN A 54 -15.74 -4.97 -13.28
N ALA A 55 -15.10 -6.13 -13.14
CA ALA A 55 -14.11 -6.62 -14.10
C ALA A 55 -14.13 -8.13 -14.27
N TRP A 56 -14.25 -8.56 -15.52
CA TRP A 56 -14.36 -9.98 -15.89
C TRP A 56 -13.11 -10.47 -16.65
N THR A 57 -12.32 -9.55 -17.21
CA THR A 57 -11.10 -9.87 -17.96
C THR A 57 -9.87 -9.10 -17.45
N LYS A 58 -8.68 -9.70 -17.59
CA LYS A 58 -7.39 -9.08 -17.20
C LYS A 58 -7.14 -7.72 -17.86
N LYS A 59 -7.81 -7.43 -18.98
CA LYS A 59 -7.73 -6.13 -19.68
C LYS A 59 -8.32 -4.98 -18.85
N ALA A 60 -9.28 -5.26 -17.96
CA ALA A 60 -9.90 -4.24 -17.10
C ALA A 60 -8.93 -3.63 -16.07
N GLY A 61 -7.83 -4.34 -15.78
CA GLY A 61 -6.73 -3.87 -14.96
C GLY A 61 -5.74 -2.97 -15.71
N LEU A 62 -5.79 -2.89 -17.04
CA LEU A 62 -4.92 -2.02 -17.82
C LEU A 62 -5.33 -0.56 -17.68
N LYS A 63 -4.34 0.33 -17.72
CA LYS A 63 -4.56 1.76 -17.87
C LYS A 63 -3.71 2.23 -19.03
N TYR A 64 -4.34 2.86 -20.02
CA TYR A 64 -3.67 3.39 -21.19
C TYR A 64 -3.99 4.88 -21.40
N ARG A 65 -3.09 5.58 -22.08
CA ARG A 65 -3.24 6.98 -22.51
C ARG A 65 -3.05 7.04 -24.02
N ARG A 66 -4.01 7.62 -24.72
CA ARG A 66 -3.93 7.85 -26.16
C ARG A 66 -3.42 9.27 -26.41
N LEU A 67 -2.42 9.44 -27.25
CA LEU A 67 -1.74 10.71 -27.52
C LEU A 67 -1.50 10.86 -29.02
N HIS A 68 -1.46 12.10 -29.52
CA HIS A 68 -0.83 12.37 -30.82
C HIS A 68 0.65 11.99 -30.76
N LEU A 69 1.18 11.48 -31.87
CA LEU A 69 2.53 10.92 -31.93
C LEU A 69 3.64 11.98 -31.73
N LYS A 70 3.41 13.22 -32.16
CA LYS A 70 4.42 14.28 -32.16
C LYS A 70 4.49 15.00 -30.80
N ASP A 71 3.94 16.21 -30.70
CA ASP A 71 4.16 17.11 -29.57
C ASP A 71 3.51 16.61 -28.27
N CYS A 72 2.34 15.98 -28.38
CA CYS A 72 1.63 15.45 -27.21
C CYS A 72 2.36 14.29 -26.51
N LEU A 73 3.14 13.49 -27.25
CA LEU A 73 3.88 12.37 -26.67
C LEU A 73 5.09 12.88 -25.89
N SER A 74 5.89 13.75 -26.49
CA SER A 74 7.10 14.28 -25.87
C SER A 74 6.78 15.06 -24.60
N GLU A 75 5.82 15.98 -24.65
CA GLU A 75 5.36 16.72 -23.46
C GLU A 75 4.87 15.78 -22.36
N TRP A 76 4.09 14.77 -22.73
CA TRP A 76 3.53 13.85 -21.76
C TRP A 76 4.61 13.00 -21.09
N LEU A 77 5.63 12.57 -21.85
CA LEU A 77 6.77 11.83 -21.31
C LEU A 77 7.57 12.69 -20.32
N SER A 78 7.91 13.92 -20.69
CA SER A 78 8.64 14.86 -19.83
C SER A 78 7.87 15.15 -18.55
N PHE A 79 6.59 15.51 -18.66
CA PHE A 79 5.72 15.78 -17.52
C PHE A 79 5.61 14.55 -16.60
N THR A 80 5.38 13.36 -17.17
CA THR A 80 5.24 12.13 -16.38
C THR A 80 6.55 11.74 -15.69
N TYR A 81 7.70 11.98 -16.33
CA TYR A 81 9.00 11.74 -15.74
C TYR A 81 9.23 12.63 -14.52
N LEU A 82 9.00 13.95 -14.66
CA LEU A 82 9.16 14.92 -13.57
C LEU A 82 8.24 14.59 -12.40
N GLN A 83 6.95 14.41 -12.66
CA GLN A 83 5.96 14.09 -11.63
C GLN A 83 6.27 12.79 -10.90
N ARG A 84 6.72 11.74 -11.60
CA ARG A 84 7.13 10.49 -10.93
C ARG A 84 8.42 10.65 -10.14
N THR A 85 9.32 11.51 -10.58
CA THR A 85 10.58 11.79 -9.87
C THR A 85 10.32 12.59 -8.60
N GLU A 86 9.48 13.63 -8.68
CA GLU A 86 8.99 14.43 -7.55
C GLU A 86 8.23 13.55 -6.58
N ALA A 87 7.23 12.80 -7.04
CA ALA A 87 6.49 11.87 -6.21
C ALA A 87 7.40 10.82 -5.55
N ARG A 88 8.47 10.37 -6.21
CA ARG A 88 9.47 9.48 -5.58
C ARG A 88 10.33 10.20 -4.54
N ARG A 89 10.64 11.48 -4.73
CA ARG A 89 11.37 12.31 -3.76
C ARG A 89 10.51 12.56 -2.52
N GLU A 90 9.25 12.94 -2.72
CA GLU A 90 8.27 13.21 -1.66
C GLU A 90 7.80 11.93 -0.95
N HIS A 91 7.52 10.88 -1.72
CA HIS A 91 7.16 9.56 -1.22
C HIS A 91 8.37 8.63 -1.12
N LYS A 92 9.56 9.14 -0.75
CA LYS A 92 10.62 8.27 -0.25
C LYS A 92 10.07 7.56 0.99
N GLY A 93 9.44 6.41 0.76
CA GLY A 93 9.02 5.48 1.78
C GLY A 93 10.25 5.06 2.56
N GLY A 94 10.12 5.09 3.87
CA GLY A 94 11.20 4.84 4.80
C GLY A 94 10.67 4.98 6.21
N ARG A 95 11.39 4.40 7.16
CA ARG A 95 11.16 4.73 8.56
C ARG A 95 11.55 6.22 8.71
N PRO A 96 10.71 7.08 9.33
CA PRO A 96 11.17 8.40 9.73
C PRO A 96 12.52 8.29 10.43
N PRO A 97 13.45 9.22 10.17
CA PRO A 97 14.66 9.29 10.97
C PRO A 97 14.25 9.34 12.45
N LEU A 98 14.99 8.63 13.29
CA LEU A 98 14.75 8.70 14.72
C LEU A 98 15.19 10.09 15.19
N PRO A 99 14.52 10.68 16.19
CA PRO A 99 15.03 11.87 16.84
C PRO A 99 16.42 11.56 17.43
N ASP A 100 17.20 12.61 17.64
CA ASP A 100 18.41 12.48 18.44
C ASP A 100 18.02 12.01 19.83
N MET A 101 18.56 10.86 20.22
CA MET A 101 18.28 10.18 21.48
C MET A 101 19.58 9.92 22.21
N SER A 102 19.53 10.00 23.53
CA SER A 102 20.65 9.60 24.38
C SER A 102 20.94 8.08 24.22
N PRO A 103 22.15 7.62 24.56
CA PRO A 103 22.47 6.19 24.56
C PRO A 103 21.50 5.35 25.41
N GLU A 104 21.02 5.90 26.52
CA GLU A 104 20.08 5.23 27.44
C GLU A 104 18.69 5.08 26.83
N GLU A 105 18.19 6.13 26.19
CA GLU A 105 16.92 6.10 25.46
C GLU A 105 16.94 5.10 24.30
N LYS A 106 18.07 5.04 23.57
CA LYS A 106 18.31 4.05 22.52
C LYS A 106 18.24 2.62 23.07
N LEU A 107 18.85 2.36 24.22
CA LEU A 107 18.86 1.05 24.88
C LEU A 107 17.46 0.65 25.35
N THR A 108 16.74 1.54 26.03
CA THR A 108 15.37 1.32 26.50
C THR A 108 14.43 1.00 25.33
N ARG A 109 14.50 1.81 24.27
CA ARG A 109 13.74 1.56 23.04
C ARG A 109 14.05 0.20 22.43
N HIS A 110 15.33 -0.17 22.35
CA HIS A 110 15.74 -1.45 21.77
C HIS A 110 15.19 -2.63 22.58
N ARG A 111 15.19 -2.54 23.92
CA ARG A 111 14.56 -3.53 24.81
C ARG A 111 13.05 -3.63 24.56
N LEU A 112 12.34 -2.50 24.49
CA LEU A 112 10.89 -2.48 24.23
C LEU A 112 10.54 -3.08 22.86
N VAL A 113 11.31 -2.75 21.81
CA VAL A 113 11.11 -3.32 20.47
C VAL A 113 11.33 -4.83 20.45
N ARG A 114 12.38 -5.34 21.12
CA ARG A 114 12.63 -6.78 21.23
C ARG A 114 11.51 -7.49 21.99
N ARG A 115 11.10 -6.94 23.13
CA ARG A 115 10.02 -7.50 23.96
C ARG A 115 8.69 -7.53 23.21
N ARG A 116 8.38 -6.48 22.45
CA ARG A 116 7.22 -6.45 21.55
C ARG A 116 7.27 -7.57 20.50
N ALA A 117 8.40 -7.73 19.83
CA ALA A 117 8.58 -8.77 18.81
C ALA A 117 8.50 -10.19 19.40
N GLU A 118 8.95 -10.37 20.64
CA GLU A 118 8.81 -11.62 21.38
C GLU A 118 7.34 -11.95 21.67
N ILE A 119 6.57 -11.01 22.23
CA ILE A 119 5.14 -11.22 22.51
C ILE A 119 4.36 -11.55 21.24
N ILE A 120 4.64 -10.85 20.13
CA ILE A 120 4.00 -11.15 18.83
C ILE A 120 4.30 -12.59 18.39
N ARG A 121 5.54 -13.07 18.55
CA ARG A 121 5.90 -14.46 18.24
C ARG A 121 5.20 -15.46 19.16
N GLN A 122 5.07 -15.14 20.44
CA GLN A 122 4.34 -15.98 21.40
C GLN A 122 2.85 -16.09 21.05
N ILE A 123 2.21 -14.99 20.64
CA ILE A 123 0.81 -15.00 20.18
C ILE A 123 0.65 -15.82 18.89
N ASP A 124 1.57 -15.70 17.94
CA ASP A 124 1.48 -16.48 16.69
C ASP A 124 1.66 -17.99 16.94
N ALA A 125 2.54 -18.36 17.88
CA ALA A 125 2.86 -19.75 18.22
C ALA A 125 1.87 -20.42 19.19
N THR A 126 1.03 -19.65 19.87
CA THR A 126 0.06 -20.17 20.86
C THR A 126 -1.33 -20.24 20.23
N ASP A 127 -2.11 -21.27 20.58
CA ASP A 127 -3.52 -21.42 20.21
C ASP A 127 -4.47 -21.38 21.44
N ASP A 128 -3.93 -21.26 22.66
CA ASP A 128 -4.69 -21.01 23.88
C ASP A 128 -5.23 -19.57 23.93
N ASN A 129 -6.56 -19.45 23.86
CA ASN A 129 -7.28 -18.18 23.82
C ASN A 129 -7.04 -17.32 25.07
N ILE A 130 -7.00 -17.92 26.27
CA ILE A 130 -6.81 -17.16 27.53
C ILE A 130 -5.42 -16.55 27.53
N ARG A 131 -4.41 -17.35 27.17
CA ARG A 131 -3.02 -16.90 27.06
C ARG A 131 -2.85 -15.84 25.97
N ILE A 132 -3.55 -15.96 24.84
CA ILE A 132 -3.53 -14.95 23.77
C ILE A 132 -4.07 -13.60 24.27
N VAL A 133 -5.16 -13.59 25.05
CA VAL A 133 -5.73 -12.35 25.62
C VAL A 133 -4.73 -11.67 26.56
N VAL A 134 -4.13 -12.43 27.49
CA VAL A 134 -3.11 -11.90 28.41
C VAL A 134 -1.90 -11.31 27.66
N LEU A 135 -1.45 -12.01 26.61
CA LEU A 135 -0.35 -11.52 25.77
C LEU A 135 -0.75 -10.27 24.97
N ALA A 136 -2.00 -10.16 24.53
CA ALA A 136 -2.51 -8.99 23.84
C ALA A 136 -2.55 -7.75 24.75
N ASP A 137 -2.91 -7.93 26.02
CA ASP A 137 -2.95 -6.82 26.98
C ASP A 137 -1.52 -6.35 27.33
N ARG A 138 -0.59 -7.28 27.54
CA ARG A 138 0.86 -6.97 27.68
C ARG A 138 1.43 -6.27 26.43
N LEU A 139 0.94 -6.63 25.24
CA LEU A 139 1.34 -5.98 23.99
C LEU A 139 0.87 -4.51 23.95
N LEU A 140 -0.33 -4.23 24.45
CA LEU A 140 -0.88 -2.86 24.56
C LEU A 140 -0.09 -2.03 25.58
N GLU A 141 0.27 -2.59 26.73
CA GLU A 141 1.10 -1.92 27.74
C GLU A 141 2.46 -1.49 27.15
N ILE A 142 3.17 -2.40 26.47
CA ILE A 142 4.45 -2.09 25.82
C ILE A 142 4.27 -1.05 24.71
N GLN A 143 3.15 -1.09 23.99
CA GLN A 143 2.86 -0.11 22.95
C GLN A 143 2.68 1.30 23.54
N ASN A 144 2.04 1.42 24.71
CA ASN A 144 1.85 2.69 25.41
C ASN A 144 3.16 3.21 26.03
N GLN A 145 4.10 2.33 26.37
CA GLN A 145 5.45 2.72 26.83
C GLN A 145 6.38 3.20 25.70
N MET A 146 6.01 3.00 24.43
CA MET A 146 6.78 3.46 23.27
C MET A 146 6.25 4.80 22.73
N GLU A 147 6.31 5.86 23.52
CA GLU A 147 6.15 7.21 22.99
C GLU A 147 7.41 7.61 22.21
N VAL A 148 7.38 7.43 20.89
CA VAL A 148 8.49 7.82 20.02
C VAL A 148 8.19 9.20 19.45
N PRO A 149 8.99 10.25 19.79
CA PRO A 149 8.92 11.51 19.07
C PRO A 149 9.32 11.24 17.62
N VAL A 150 8.49 11.70 16.68
CA VAL A 150 8.75 11.49 15.24
C VAL A 150 9.10 12.84 14.64
N THR A 151 10.28 12.95 14.05
CA THR A 151 10.62 14.15 13.29
C THR A 151 9.86 14.15 11.95
N PRO A 152 9.35 15.32 11.49
CA PRO A 152 8.93 15.49 10.09
C PRO A 152 10.06 15.06 9.14
N PRO A 153 9.79 14.47 7.95
CA PRO A 153 8.55 14.56 7.17
C PRO A 153 7.67 13.27 7.14
N LEU A 154 8.03 12.20 7.87
CA LEU A 154 7.42 10.87 7.70
C LEU A 154 6.50 10.42 8.86
N LYS A 155 5.96 11.37 9.65
CA LYS A 155 5.00 11.11 10.76
C LYS A 155 3.81 10.25 10.33
N LYS A 156 3.33 10.43 9.08
CA LYS A 156 2.21 9.70 8.46
C LYS A 156 2.47 8.19 8.28
N ASN A 157 3.74 7.78 8.15
CA ASN A 157 4.13 6.39 7.89
C ASN A 157 4.18 5.54 9.17
N MET A 158 4.12 6.15 10.35
CA MET A 158 4.22 5.44 11.63
C MET A 158 2.88 4.89 12.12
N HIS A 159 1.76 5.48 11.71
CA HIS A 159 0.40 5.08 12.14
C HIS A 159 -0.16 3.85 11.42
N ARG A 160 0.63 3.14 10.60
CA ARG A 160 0.32 1.73 10.41
C ARG A 160 0.59 1.07 11.75
N LYS A 161 -0.44 0.98 12.60
CA LYS A 161 -0.49 0.05 13.73
C LYS A 161 0.05 -1.25 13.16
N MET A 162 1.31 -1.55 13.46
CA MET A 162 2.04 -2.68 12.88
C MET A 162 1.56 -3.90 13.65
N ILE A 163 0.29 -4.16 13.46
CA ILE A 163 -0.42 -5.32 13.90
C ILE A 163 -0.52 -6.12 12.62
N LEU A 164 0.28 -7.18 12.54
CA LEU A 164 0.19 -8.13 11.44
C LEU A 164 -1.25 -8.63 11.42
N SER A 165 -1.92 -8.55 10.25
CA SER A 165 -3.33 -8.91 10.11
C SER A 165 -3.67 -10.28 10.71
N LYS A 166 -2.73 -11.23 10.60
CA LYS A 166 -2.82 -12.58 11.17
C LYS A 166 -2.89 -12.57 12.71
N VAL A 167 -2.01 -11.81 13.37
CA VAL A 167 -1.95 -11.73 14.84
C VAL A 167 -3.16 -10.97 15.37
N GLN A 168 -3.61 -9.92 14.67
CA GLN A 168 -4.86 -9.25 15.04
C GLN A 168 -6.06 -10.18 14.98
N GLY A 169 -6.14 -11.00 13.92
CA GLY A 169 -7.19 -12.00 13.76
C GLY A 169 -7.21 -12.96 14.95
N LYS A 170 -6.05 -13.53 15.30
CA LYS A 170 -5.91 -14.40 16.50
C LYS A 170 -6.36 -13.71 17.79
N ILE A 171 -5.95 -12.46 18.01
CA ILE A 171 -6.36 -11.69 19.20
C ILE A 171 -7.88 -11.48 19.23
N ASN A 172 -8.49 -11.12 18.11
CA ASN A 172 -9.93 -10.88 18.03
C ASN A 172 -10.71 -12.18 18.34
N THR A 173 -10.34 -13.29 17.69
CA THR A 173 -10.98 -14.60 17.92
C THR A 173 -10.82 -15.05 19.37
N ALA A 174 -9.64 -14.86 19.96
CA ALA A 174 -9.41 -15.21 21.36
C ALA A 174 -10.24 -14.35 22.32
N LYS A 175 -10.38 -13.04 22.07
CA LYS A 175 -11.23 -12.15 22.85
C LYS A 175 -12.71 -12.51 22.73
N GLU A 176 -13.18 -12.84 21.53
CA GLU A 176 -14.56 -13.30 21.29
C GLU A 176 -14.85 -14.62 22.02
N ALA A 177 -13.94 -15.60 21.93
CA ALA A 177 -14.08 -16.88 22.62
C ALA A 177 -14.09 -16.73 24.16
N THR A 178 -13.24 -15.84 24.69
CA THR A 178 -13.13 -15.61 26.15
C THR A 178 -14.33 -14.81 26.69
N ASN A 179 -14.80 -13.80 25.95
CA ASN A 179 -16.00 -13.03 26.31
C ASN A 179 -17.30 -13.84 26.11
N GLY A 180 -17.36 -14.72 25.10
CA GLY A 180 -18.48 -15.64 24.89
C GLY A 180 -18.56 -16.73 25.97
N ALA A 181 -17.41 -17.24 26.44
CA ALA A 181 -17.35 -18.19 27.54
C ALA A 181 -17.82 -17.60 28.90
N LEU A 182 -17.67 -16.28 29.10
CA LEU A 182 -18.19 -15.58 30.27
C LEU A 182 -19.71 -15.39 30.25
N LEU A 183 -20.35 -15.43 29.08
CA LEU A 183 -21.81 -15.25 28.92
C LEU A 183 -22.59 -16.57 28.96
N HIS A 184 -21.92 -17.70 28.72
CA HIS A 184 -22.50 -19.04 28.85
C HIS A 184 -21.53 -19.95 29.61
N PRO A 185 -21.50 -19.88 30.95
CA PRO A 185 -20.84 -20.92 31.72
C PRO A 185 -21.59 -22.23 31.48
N THR A 186 -20.93 -23.19 30.83
CA THR A 186 -21.43 -24.56 30.77
C THR A 186 -21.57 -25.07 32.20
N ALA A 187 -22.82 -25.33 32.61
CA ALA A 187 -23.18 -25.96 33.88
C ALA A 187 -22.67 -27.39 33.96
#